data_AF-A0A0M8NSI7-F1
#
_entry.id   AF-A0A0M8NSI7-F1
#
_cell.length_a   1.000
_cell.length_b   1.000
_cell.length_c   1.000
_cell.angle_alpha   90.00
_cell.angle_beta   90.00
_cell.angle_gamma   90.00
#
_symmetry.space_group_name_H-M   'P 1'
#
loop_
_entity.id
_entity.type
_entity.pdbx_description
1 polymer ?
#
loop_
_entity_poly.entity_id
_entity_poly.type
_entity_poly.pdbx_seq_one_letter_code
_entity_poly.pdbx_strand_id
1 'polypeptide(L)'
;MTHAFECPYTVGNVIKIHLKTPDGLEATADANIIKVFEPFTLSSVMLIRMACSSLEGDMILKLFDRRFATQLREDEKIRPWTPDMETEYCQFILDGRASEFVTQLNDGETPEGSTWSTAMDETYLHDHMLDLYKTEVQVYNNLKEIQGTDIPKLLASAIMPIPCLDQTSSEYTDISGILLQ
;
A
#
# COMPACT_ATOMS: atom_id res chain seq x y z
N MET A 1 -0.27 11.45 -26.41
CA MET A 1 0.46 12.15 -25.33
C MET A 1 0.25 11.33 -24.08
N THR A 2 1.25 10.55 -23.69
CA THR A 2 1.24 9.79 -22.42
C THR A 2 1.36 10.79 -21.29
N HIS A 3 0.31 10.97 -20.49
CA HIS A 3 0.44 11.69 -19.23
C HIS A 3 1.42 10.89 -18.37
N ALA A 4 2.59 11.45 -18.09
CA ALA A 4 3.49 10.87 -17.10
C ALA A 4 2.72 10.81 -15.78
N PHE A 5 2.56 9.61 -15.21
CA PHE A 5 2.00 9.49 -13.88
C PHE A 5 3.00 10.09 -12.90
N GLU A 6 2.61 11.17 -12.23
CA GLU A 6 3.41 11.76 -11.16
C GLU A 6 3.10 11.04 -9.85
N CYS A 7 4.15 10.74 -9.09
CA CYS A 7 4.01 10.14 -7.77
C CYS A 7 3.11 11.02 -6.89
N PRO A 8 2.03 10.49 -6.27
CA PRO A 8 1.14 11.30 -5.45
C PRO A 8 1.80 11.72 -4.12
N TYR A 9 2.90 11.08 -3.74
CA TYR A 9 3.59 11.27 -2.47
C TYR A 9 4.60 12.43 -2.53
N THR A 10 4.13 13.65 -2.77
CA THR A 10 4.96 14.86 -2.80
C THR A 10 4.57 15.83 -1.68
N VAL A 11 5.55 16.56 -1.16
CA VAL A 11 5.31 17.59 -0.13
C VAL A 11 4.29 18.61 -0.64
N GLY A 12 3.30 18.92 0.20
CA GLY A 12 2.19 19.82 -0.11
C GLY A 12 0.95 19.14 -0.71
N ASN A 13 1.05 17.89 -1.20
CA ASN A 13 -0.12 17.16 -1.66
C ASN A 13 -1.02 16.75 -0.50
N VAL A 14 -2.32 16.65 -0.80
CA VAL A 14 -3.33 16.10 0.10
C VAL A 14 -3.74 14.72 -0.41
N ILE A 15 -3.66 13.73 0.47
CA ILE A 15 -4.13 12.37 0.19
C ILE A 15 -5.33 12.05 1.08
N LYS A 16 -6.29 11.30 0.54
CA LYS A 16 -7.45 10.82 1.28
C LYS A 16 -7.19 9.42 1.78
N ILE A 17 -7.33 9.22 3.08
CA ILE A 17 -7.07 7.92 3.73
C ILE A 17 -8.29 7.48 4.53
N HIS A 18 -8.59 6.19 4.43
CA HIS A 18 -9.57 5.50 5.28
C HIS A 18 -8.82 4.89 6.44
N LEU A 19 -9.13 5.35 7.65
CA LEU A 19 -8.51 4.89 8.88
C LEU A 19 -9.41 3.87 9.55
N LYS A 20 -8.78 2.85 10.11
CA LYS A 20 -9.39 1.89 11.02
C LYS A 20 -8.55 1.80 12.28
N THR A 21 -9.08 2.30 13.37
CA THR A 21 -8.39 2.30 14.67
C THR A 21 -8.51 0.92 15.34
N PRO A 22 -7.64 0.61 16.32
CA PRO A 22 -7.68 -0.67 17.03
C PRO A 22 -8.98 -0.95 17.79
N ASP A 23 -9.72 0.09 18.19
CA ASP A 23 -11.05 0.01 18.81
C ASP A 23 -12.19 -0.18 17.79
N GLY A 24 -11.86 -0.28 16.50
CA GLY A 24 -12.80 -0.56 15.42
C GLY A 24 -13.52 0.67 14.86
N LEU A 25 -13.11 1.88 15.26
CA LEU A 25 -13.65 3.10 14.67
C LEU A 25 -13.07 3.29 13.26
N GLU A 26 -13.96 3.54 12.31
CA GLU A 26 -13.60 3.84 10.93
C GLU A 26 -13.85 5.32 10.63
N ALA A 27 -12.90 5.97 9.97
CA ALA A 27 -12.98 7.37 9.62
C ALA A 27 -12.25 7.65 8.30
N THR A 28 -12.78 8.56 7.49
CA THR A 28 -12.05 9.08 6.32
C THR A 28 -11.49 10.45 6.67
N ALA A 29 -10.23 10.69 6.32
CA ALA A 29 -9.58 11.96 6.58
C ALA A 29 -8.66 12.38 5.43
N ASP A 30 -8.56 13.69 5.26
CA ASP A 30 -7.58 14.31 4.37
C ASP A 30 -6.28 14.53 5.15
N ALA A 31 -5.16 14.13 4.55
CA ALA A 31 -3.83 14.19 5.14
C ALA A 31 -2.89 15.00 4.25
N ASN A 32 -2.30 16.06 4.80
CA ASN A 32 -1.32 16.90 4.09
C ASN A 32 0.07 16.28 4.22
N ILE A 33 0.77 16.06 3.13
CA ILE A 33 2.15 15.54 3.15
C ILE A 33 3.10 16.70 3.51
N ILE A 34 3.73 16.60 4.68
CA ILE A 34 4.67 17.60 5.19
C ILE A 34 6.11 17.23 4.83
N LYS A 35 6.43 15.93 4.84
CA LYS A 35 7.74 15.40 4.48
C LYS A 35 7.60 14.02 3.86
N VAL A 36 8.48 13.72 2.92
CA VAL A 36 8.64 12.40 2.32
C VAL A 36 9.98 11.83 2.75
N PHE A 37 10.02 10.55 3.13
CA PHE A 37 11.25 9.86 3.50
C PHE A 37 11.68 8.93 2.36
N GLU A 38 12.66 9.39 1.59
CA GLU A 38 13.20 8.67 0.43
C GLU A 38 14.59 8.07 0.72
N PRO A 39 14.98 7.00 0.00
CA PRO A 39 14.23 6.30 -1.04
C PRO A 39 13.12 5.38 -0.49
N PHE A 40 12.09 5.13 -1.29
CA PHE A 40 11.08 4.11 -0.99
C PHE A 40 11.59 2.73 -1.35
N THR A 41 11.91 1.91 -0.35
CA THR A 41 12.43 0.55 -0.56
C THR A 41 11.30 -0.48 -0.65
N LEU A 42 10.61 -0.73 0.47
CA LEU A 42 9.48 -1.67 0.59
C LEU A 42 8.16 -0.98 0.94
N SER A 43 8.20 0.31 1.28
CA SER A 43 7.03 1.09 1.66
C SER A 43 7.30 2.57 1.41
N SER A 44 6.25 3.32 1.09
CA SER A 44 6.28 4.77 1.00
C SER A 44 6.03 5.39 2.38
N VAL A 45 7.02 6.10 2.93
CA VAL A 45 6.96 6.67 4.27
C VAL A 45 6.89 8.19 4.19
N MET A 46 5.91 8.79 4.87
CA MET A 46 5.65 10.22 4.86
C MET A 46 5.33 10.73 6.26
N LEU A 47 5.73 11.97 6.56
CA LEU A 47 5.16 12.73 7.66
C LEU A 47 3.92 13.44 7.11
N ILE A 48 2.77 13.15 7.69
CA ILE A 48 1.50 13.77 7.32
C ILE A 48 0.97 14.61 8.47
N ARG A 49 0.22 15.67 8.13
CA ARG A 49 -0.59 16.42 9.08
C ARG A 49 -2.06 16.15 8.86
N MET A 50 -2.71 15.71 9.92
CA MET A 50 -4.14 15.38 9.93
C MET A 50 -4.90 16.30 10.87
N ALA A 51 -6.14 16.58 10.50
CA ALA A 51 -7.11 17.26 11.34
C ALA A 51 -8.40 16.43 11.39
N CYS A 52 -8.34 15.27 12.06
CA CYS A 52 -9.50 14.41 12.32
C CYS A 52 -9.84 14.46 13.82
N SER A 53 -11.11 14.31 14.18
CA SER A 53 -11.60 14.48 15.56
C SER A 53 -10.93 13.56 16.59
N SER A 54 -10.46 12.38 16.18
CA SER A 54 -9.73 11.43 17.04
C SER A 54 -8.22 11.44 16.84
N LEU A 55 -7.73 12.05 15.75
CA LEU A 55 -6.35 12.00 15.30
C LEU A 55 -5.98 13.36 14.70
N GLU A 56 -5.35 14.21 15.51
CA GLU A 56 -4.91 15.55 15.13
C GLU A 56 -3.40 15.70 15.32
N GLY A 57 -2.75 16.35 14.35
CA GLY A 57 -1.34 16.69 14.40
C GLY A 57 -0.50 15.95 13.37
N ASP A 58 0.80 15.85 13.66
CA ASP A 58 1.80 15.24 12.79
C ASP A 58 1.96 13.76 13.11
N MET A 59 1.86 12.92 12.08
CA MET A 59 1.91 11.47 12.18
C MET A 59 2.73 10.88 11.04
N ILE A 60 3.35 9.74 11.26
CA ILE A 60 4.04 9.00 10.21
C ILE A 60 3.03 8.07 9.53
N LEU A 61 2.84 8.25 8.23
CA LEU A 61 2.10 7.33 7.38
C LEU A 61 3.09 6.45 6.63
N LYS A 62 2.92 5.14 6.75
CA LYS A 62 3.65 4.13 5.98
C LYS A 62 2.66 3.37 5.10
N LEU A 63 2.83 3.47 3.78
CA LEU A 63 1.99 2.80 2.78
C LEU A 63 2.77 1.69 2.06
N PHE A 64 2.17 0.51 1.93
CA PHE A 64 2.73 -0.63 1.21
C PHE A 64 2.25 -0.58 -0.24
N ASP A 65 2.69 0.45 -0.95
CA ASP A 65 2.33 0.68 -2.35
C ASP A 65 3.31 -0.03 -3.29
N ARG A 66 2.83 -1.09 -3.97
CA ARG A 66 3.63 -1.89 -4.92
C ARG A 66 4.25 -1.08 -6.06
N ARG A 67 3.69 0.08 -6.40
CA ARG A 67 4.19 0.94 -7.49
C ARG A 67 5.54 1.55 -7.14
N PHE A 68 5.78 1.76 -5.84
CA PHE A 68 6.96 2.45 -5.33
C PHE A 68 7.88 1.56 -4.47
N ALA A 69 7.57 0.25 -4.36
CA ALA A 69 8.41 -0.73 -3.68
C ALA A 69 9.65 -1.10 -4.53
N THR A 70 10.56 -0.14 -4.71
CA THR A 70 11.70 -0.27 -5.64
C THR A 70 12.64 -1.42 -5.28
N GLN A 71 12.92 -1.63 -4.00
CA GLN A 71 13.78 -2.71 -3.56
C GLN A 71 13.15 -4.08 -3.82
N LEU A 72 11.85 -4.25 -3.54
CA LEU A 72 11.17 -5.52 -3.81
C LEU A 72 11.21 -5.86 -5.31
N ARG A 73 10.97 -4.88 -6.16
CA ARG A 73 11.05 -5.06 -7.62
C ARG A 73 12.45 -5.49 -8.06
N GLU A 74 13.49 -4.90 -7.50
CA GLU A 74 14.88 -5.27 -7.78
C GLU A 74 15.18 -6.72 -7.33
N ASP A 75 14.79 -7.07 -6.09
CA ASP A 75 15.01 -8.39 -5.51
C ASP A 75 14.31 -9.49 -6.33
N GLU A 76 13.07 -9.22 -6.78
CA GLU A 76 12.26 -10.14 -7.59
C GLU A 76 12.54 -10.03 -9.10
N LYS A 77 13.47 -9.16 -9.50
CA LYS A 77 13.83 -8.87 -10.92
C LYS A 77 12.64 -8.44 -11.77
N ILE A 78 11.64 -7.81 -11.15
CA ILE A 78 10.49 -7.21 -11.82
C ILE A 78 10.88 -5.79 -12.26
N ARG A 79 10.48 -5.43 -13.48
CA ARG A 79 10.79 -4.11 -14.04
C ARG A 79 10.21 -2.96 -13.18
N PRO A 80 10.83 -1.76 -13.21
CA PRO A 80 10.26 -0.57 -12.58
C PRO A 80 8.83 -0.32 -13.08
N TRP A 81 7.97 0.12 -12.17
CA TRP A 81 6.57 0.37 -12.47
C TRP A 81 6.41 1.44 -13.55
N THR A 82 5.42 1.27 -14.43
CA THR A 82 4.99 2.29 -15.38
C THR A 82 3.46 2.42 -15.38
N PRO A 83 2.91 3.55 -15.86
CA PRO A 83 1.46 3.76 -15.89
C PRO A 83 0.70 2.73 -16.75
N ASP A 84 1.35 2.23 -17.80
CA ASP A 84 0.77 1.21 -18.68
C ASP A 84 0.57 -0.12 -17.92
N MET A 85 1.50 -0.46 -17.00
CA MET A 85 1.39 -1.65 -16.15
C MET A 85 0.17 -1.57 -15.24
N GLU A 86 -0.16 -0.37 -14.75
CA GLU A 86 -1.37 -0.16 -13.93
C GLU A 86 -2.64 -0.41 -14.72
N THR A 87 -2.66 0.00 -16.00
CA THR A 87 -3.80 -0.25 -16.88
C THR A 87 -4.00 -1.74 -17.14
N GLU A 88 -2.91 -2.47 -17.43
CA GLU A 88 -2.92 -3.93 -17.59
C GLU A 88 -3.40 -4.62 -16.31
N TYR A 89 -2.93 -4.17 -15.15
CA TYR A 89 -3.31 -4.72 -13.85
C TYR A 89 -4.78 -4.47 -13.51
N CYS A 90 -5.29 -3.24 -13.69
CA CYS A 90 -6.71 -2.94 -13.47
C CYS A 90 -7.59 -3.85 -14.34
N GLN A 91 -7.26 -4.05 -15.62
CA GLN A 91 -8.02 -4.94 -16.49
C GLN A 91 -7.98 -6.40 -16.00
N PHE A 92 -6.82 -6.86 -15.55
CA PHE A 92 -6.65 -8.22 -15.02
C PHE A 92 -7.48 -8.48 -13.76
N ILE A 93 -7.63 -7.46 -12.89
CA ILE A 93 -8.54 -7.51 -11.74
C ILE A 93 -9.99 -7.56 -12.21
N LEU A 94 -10.39 -6.70 -13.15
CA LEU A 94 -11.77 -6.65 -13.65
C LEU A 94 -12.20 -7.97 -14.29
N ASP A 95 -11.27 -8.67 -14.93
CA ASP A 95 -11.51 -9.98 -15.53
C ASP A 95 -11.57 -11.12 -14.47
N GLY A 96 -11.38 -10.82 -13.18
CA GLY A 96 -11.36 -11.80 -12.08
C GLY A 96 -10.08 -12.62 -11.96
N ARG A 97 -9.12 -12.41 -12.87
CA ARG A 97 -7.91 -13.23 -13.01
C ARG A 97 -6.89 -13.01 -11.89
N ALA A 98 -6.93 -11.84 -11.24
CA ALA A 98 -6.10 -11.57 -10.07
C ALA A 98 -6.36 -12.55 -8.92
N SER A 99 -7.64 -12.79 -8.61
CA SER A 99 -8.03 -13.71 -7.53
C SER A 99 -7.67 -15.17 -7.84
N GLU A 100 -7.88 -15.60 -9.09
CA GLU A 100 -7.48 -16.93 -9.55
C GLU A 100 -5.96 -17.13 -9.42
N PHE A 101 -5.18 -16.12 -9.80
CA PHE A 101 -3.73 -16.18 -9.74
C PHE A 101 -3.20 -16.20 -8.29
N VAL A 102 -3.78 -15.41 -7.39
CA VAL A 102 -3.44 -15.48 -5.94
C VAL A 102 -3.75 -16.86 -5.36
N THR A 103 -4.84 -17.50 -5.78
CA THR A 103 -5.14 -18.87 -5.36
C THR A 103 -4.04 -19.84 -5.82
N GLN A 104 -3.62 -19.76 -7.08
CA GLN A 104 -2.51 -20.56 -7.62
C GLN A 104 -1.18 -20.31 -6.90
N LEU A 105 -0.89 -19.06 -6.52
CA LEU A 105 0.31 -18.70 -5.74
C LEU A 105 0.33 -19.42 -4.40
N ASN A 106 -0.81 -19.40 -3.69
CA ASN A 106 -0.95 -20.06 -2.39
C ASN A 106 -0.86 -21.59 -2.48
N ASP A 107 -1.36 -22.16 -3.58
CA ASP A 107 -1.32 -23.61 -3.83
C ASP A 107 0.04 -24.09 -4.37
N GLY A 108 0.95 -23.16 -4.72
CA GLY A 108 2.26 -23.46 -5.29
C GLY A 108 2.20 -23.98 -6.74
N GLU A 109 1.10 -23.72 -7.44
CA GLU A 109 0.83 -24.20 -8.81
C GLU A 109 1.24 -23.19 -9.90
N THR A 110 1.97 -22.14 -9.55
CA THR A 110 2.28 -21.07 -10.50
C THR A 110 3.37 -21.45 -11.50
N PRO A 111 3.27 -20.95 -12.74
CA PRO A 111 4.37 -21.02 -13.69
C PRO A 111 5.64 -20.40 -13.11
N GLU A 112 6.82 -20.84 -13.58
CA GLU A 112 8.09 -20.17 -13.21
C GLU A 112 7.99 -18.67 -13.50
N GLY A 113 8.40 -17.81 -12.55
CA GLY A 113 8.22 -16.35 -12.61
C GLY A 113 8.71 -15.67 -13.90
N SER A 114 9.65 -16.29 -14.62
CA SER A 114 10.10 -15.81 -15.94
C SER A 114 9.04 -15.84 -17.04
N THR A 115 7.89 -16.49 -16.81
CA THR A 115 6.77 -16.62 -17.76
C THR A 115 5.57 -15.75 -17.40
N TRP A 116 5.66 -14.96 -16.33
CA TRP A 116 4.56 -14.15 -15.86
C TRP A 116 4.31 -12.96 -16.78
N SER A 117 3.04 -12.60 -16.92
CA SER A 117 2.65 -11.36 -17.56
C SER A 117 2.83 -10.19 -16.60
N THR A 118 2.89 -8.96 -17.14
CA THR A 118 2.92 -7.72 -16.33
C THR A 118 1.89 -7.73 -15.21
N ALA A 119 0.66 -8.13 -15.53
CA ALA A 119 -0.42 -8.10 -14.56
C ALA A 119 -0.24 -9.16 -13.46
N MET A 120 0.34 -10.31 -13.78
CA MET A 120 0.69 -11.33 -12.80
C MET A 120 1.81 -10.85 -11.87
N ASP A 121 2.84 -10.19 -12.41
CA ASP A 121 3.89 -9.55 -11.61
C ASP A 121 3.29 -8.52 -10.64
N GLU A 122 2.38 -7.67 -11.12
CA GLU A 122 1.72 -6.67 -10.27
C GLU A 122 0.79 -7.30 -9.23
N THR A 123 0.09 -8.40 -9.56
CA THR A 123 -0.70 -9.17 -8.59
C THR A 123 0.20 -9.79 -7.50
N TYR A 124 1.32 -10.39 -7.89
CA TYR A 124 2.28 -10.95 -6.95
C TYR A 124 2.85 -9.88 -6.02
N LEU A 125 3.27 -8.73 -6.56
CA LEU A 125 3.75 -7.61 -5.76
C LEU A 125 2.67 -7.06 -4.82
N HIS A 126 1.41 -7.01 -5.25
CA HIS A 126 0.29 -6.61 -4.39
C HIS A 126 0.11 -7.56 -3.21
N ASP A 127 0.09 -8.87 -3.47
CA ASP A 127 -0.04 -9.91 -2.44
C ASP A 127 1.14 -9.86 -1.45
N HIS A 128 2.36 -9.72 -1.96
CA HIS A 128 3.56 -9.59 -1.13
C HIS A 128 3.50 -8.31 -0.26
N MET A 129 3.09 -7.16 -0.83
CA MET A 129 2.89 -5.92 -0.06
C MET A 129 1.87 -6.11 1.07
N LEU A 130 0.78 -6.84 0.81
CA LEU A 130 -0.24 -7.14 1.80
C LEU A 130 0.31 -8.01 2.93
N ASP A 131 1.17 -8.98 2.63
CA ASP A 131 1.82 -9.82 3.65
C ASP A 131 2.83 -9.06 4.51
N LEU A 132 3.61 -8.15 3.91
CA LEU A 132 4.47 -7.24 4.68
C LEU A 132 3.65 -6.36 5.63
N TYR A 133 2.55 -5.79 5.14
CA TYR A 133 1.63 -5.01 5.93
C TYR A 133 1.06 -5.82 7.11
N LYS A 134 0.51 -7.02 6.85
CA LYS A 134 -0.07 -7.90 7.89
C LYS A 134 0.98 -8.27 8.94
N THR A 135 2.19 -8.61 8.49
CA THR A 135 3.31 -8.95 9.39
C THR A 135 3.66 -7.77 10.27
N GLU A 136 3.76 -6.56 9.72
CA GLU A 136 4.10 -5.37 10.50
C GLU A 136 3.01 -5.02 11.52
N VAL A 137 1.73 -5.09 11.14
CA VAL A 137 0.60 -4.92 12.07
C VAL A 137 0.65 -5.97 13.18
N GLN A 138 0.98 -7.22 12.86
CA GLN A 138 1.12 -8.29 13.84
C GLN A 138 2.28 -8.02 14.82
N VAL A 139 3.42 -7.52 14.33
CA VAL A 139 4.56 -7.13 15.18
C VAL A 139 4.14 -6.05 16.17
N TYR A 140 3.48 -4.98 15.71
CA TYR A 140 2.97 -3.94 16.60
C TYR A 140 1.98 -4.51 17.62
N ASN A 141 1.05 -5.39 17.19
CA ASN A 141 0.09 -6.02 18.09
C ASN A 141 0.75 -6.90 19.17
N ASN A 142 1.86 -7.55 18.85
CA ASN A 142 2.62 -8.37 19.79
C ASN A 142 3.49 -7.52 20.74
N LEU A 143 3.94 -6.35 20.30
CA LEU A 143 4.84 -5.46 21.04
C LEU A 143 4.11 -4.27 21.71
N LYS A 144 2.81 -4.43 22.04
CA LYS A 144 1.98 -3.36 22.63
C LYS A 144 2.56 -2.71 23.87
N GLU A 145 3.27 -3.48 24.70
CA GLU A 145 3.81 -3.02 25.98
C GLU A 145 4.97 -2.02 25.85
N ILE A 146 5.67 -2.02 24.69
CA ILE A 146 6.85 -1.17 24.44
C ILE A 146 6.58 -0.07 23.40
N GLN A 147 5.34 0.04 22.93
CA GLN A 147 4.94 1.10 22.00
C GLN A 147 4.86 2.46 22.70
N GLY A 148 5.41 3.49 22.06
CA GLY A 148 5.53 4.84 22.61
C GLY A 148 6.70 5.01 23.58
N THR A 149 7.44 3.95 23.88
CA THR A 149 8.69 4.00 24.67
C THR A 149 9.89 3.64 23.81
N ASP A 150 9.93 2.40 23.33
CA ASP A 150 11.09 1.83 22.62
C ASP A 150 10.85 1.76 21.10
N ILE A 151 9.59 1.67 20.69
CA ILE A 151 9.16 1.72 19.29
C ILE A 151 8.03 2.73 19.11
N PRO A 152 7.78 3.22 17.87
CA PRO A 152 6.65 4.10 17.57
C PRO A 152 5.31 3.47 18.00
N LYS A 153 4.30 4.31 18.21
CA LYS A 153 2.96 3.80 18.58
C LYS A 153 2.10 3.63 17.33
N LEU A 154 1.55 2.44 17.12
CA LEU A 154 0.53 2.18 16.10
C LEU A 154 -0.78 2.84 16.51
N LEU A 155 -1.19 3.87 15.77
CA LEU A 155 -2.41 4.62 16.01
C LEU A 155 -3.60 4.01 15.27
N ALA A 156 -3.41 3.63 14.01
CA ALA A 156 -4.46 3.10 13.15
C ALA A 156 -3.88 2.31 11.98
N SER A 157 -4.68 1.41 11.42
CA SER A 157 -4.50 0.94 10.05
C SER A 157 -5.04 1.99 9.08
N ALA A 158 -4.43 2.11 7.92
CA ALA A 158 -4.80 3.05 6.87
C ALA A 158 -5.01 2.30 5.56
N ILE A 159 -6.03 2.72 4.80
CA ILE A 159 -6.33 2.22 3.47
C ILE A 159 -6.44 3.42 2.54
N MET A 160 -5.63 3.44 1.49
CA MET A 160 -5.72 4.42 0.43
C MET A 160 -6.26 3.73 -0.84
N PRO A 161 -7.50 4.03 -1.26
CA PRO A 161 -8.07 3.41 -2.44
C PRO A 161 -7.38 3.93 -3.69
N ILE A 162 -7.02 3.04 -4.62
CA ILE A 162 -6.61 3.43 -5.97
C ILE A 162 -7.86 3.43 -6.86
N PRO A 163 -8.16 4.54 -7.58
CA PRO A 163 -9.21 4.53 -8.58
C PRO A 163 -8.75 3.72 -9.81
N CYS A 164 -9.01 2.41 -9.81
CA CYS A 164 -8.84 1.54 -10.99
C CYS A 164 -10.04 1.55 -11.96
N LEU A 165 -10.93 2.57 -11.85
CA LEU A 165 -12.22 2.81 -12.57
C LEU A 165 -13.47 2.44 -11.76
N ASP A 166 -14.31 3.45 -11.48
CA ASP A 166 -15.74 3.53 -11.09
C ASP A 166 -16.52 2.30 -10.56
N GLN A 167 -15.90 1.31 -9.92
CA GLN A 167 -16.58 0.25 -9.18
C GLN A 167 -15.91 -0.06 -7.84
N THR A 168 -16.73 -0.63 -6.97
CA THR A 168 -16.51 -0.92 -5.55
C THR A 168 -15.17 -1.60 -5.28
N SER A 169 -14.39 -1.01 -4.36
CA SER A 169 -13.26 -1.58 -3.60
C SER A 169 -13.06 -3.07 -3.86
N SER A 170 -12.06 -3.39 -4.68
CA SER A 170 -11.52 -4.75 -4.73
C SER A 170 -10.36 -4.81 -3.74
N GLU A 171 -10.22 -5.92 -3.04
CA GLU A 171 -9.07 -6.19 -2.15
C GLU A 171 -7.71 -6.08 -2.87
N TYR A 172 -7.72 -6.09 -4.21
CA TYR A 172 -6.56 -6.00 -5.10
C TYR A 172 -6.20 -4.57 -5.54
N THR A 173 -7.00 -3.57 -5.18
CA THR A 173 -6.77 -2.14 -5.53
C THR A 173 -6.42 -1.27 -4.34
N ASP A 174 -6.67 -1.75 -3.13
CA ASP A 174 -6.50 -0.98 -1.91
C ASP A 174 -5.03 -0.98 -1.45
N ILE A 175 -4.45 0.20 -1.25
CA ILE A 175 -3.10 0.32 -0.69
C ILE A 175 -3.23 0.29 0.83
N SER A 176 -2.73 -0.79 1.42
CA SER A 176 -2.67 -0.94 2.88
C SER A 176 -1.55 -0.11 3.47
N GLY A 177 -1.73 0.33 4.71
CA GLY A 177 -0.77 1.12 5.42
C GLY A 177 -1.04 1.21 6.92
N ILE A 178 -0.11 1.83 7.63
CA ILE A 178 -0.19 2.06 9.07
C ILE A 178 0.12 3.51 9.39
N LEU A 179 -0.51 3.99 10.45
CA LEU A 179 -0.33 5.32 11.01
C LEU A 179 0.39 5.21 12.35
N LEU A 180 1.51 5.91 12.48
CA LEU A 180 2.39 5.85 13.64
C LEU A 180 2.56 7.22 14.29
N GLN A 181 2.75 7.22 15.62
CA GLN A 181 3.18 8.37 16.43
C GLN A 181 4.66 8.26 16.79
#